data_AF-A0A9C9UBH6-F1
#
_entry.id   AF-A0A9C9UBH6-F1
#
_cell.length_a   1.000
_cell.length_b   1.000
_cell.length_c   1.000
_cell.angle_alpha   90.00
_cell.angle_beta   90.00
_cell.angle_gamma   90.00
#
_symmetry.space_group_name_H-M   'P 1'
#
loop_
_entity.id
_entity.type
_entity.pdbx_description
1 polymer ?
#
loop_
_entity_poly.entity_id
_entity_poly.type
_entity_poly.pdbx_seq_one_letter_code
_entity_poly.pdbx_strand_id
1 'polypeptide(L)'
;MTQLDAVDRALLERLQANFPLTPRPFAALGRSLDLEEADVLARVRRLKEANIIRQISAIFDTRCLGYQSTLVVFHVADAALEDVAEQVSAHPGVSHNYARPHH
;
A
#
# COMPACT_ATOMS: atom_id res chain seq x y z
N MET A 1 -3.59 20.61 3.38
CA MET A 1 -3.81 19.38 2.60
C MET A 1 -3.45 19.68 1.16
N THR A 2 -2.63 18.86 0.50
CA THR A 2 -2.30 19.05 -0.92
C THR A 2 -3.58 18.88 -1.74
N GLN A 3 -3.99 19.93 -2.44
CA GLN A 3 -5.18 19.88 -3.29
C GLN A 3 -4.87 19.03 -4.54
N LEU A 4 -5.71 18.03 -4.80
CA LEU A 4 -5.63 17.18 -5.99
C LEU A 4 -6.43 17.79 -7.12
N ASP A 5 -5.78 18.08 -8.24
CA ASP A 5 -6.46 18.47 -9.47
C ASP A 5 -7.06 17.25 -10.19
N ALA A 6 -7.81 17.50 -11.28
CA ALA A 6 -8.44 16.43 -12.05
C ALA A 6 -7.43 15.47 -12.68
N VAL A 7 -6.26 15.98 -13.09
CA VAL A 7 -5.20 15.20 -13.72
C VAL A 7 -4.51 14.30 -12.71
N ASP A 8 -4.26 14.79 -11.50
CA ASP A 8 -3.71 14.00 -10.39
C ASP A 8 -4.64 12.85 -10.03
N ARG A 9 -5.96 13.10 -10.00
CA ARG A 9 -6.96 12.05 -9.75
C ARG A 9 -6.93 10.98 -10.82
N ALA A 10 -6.96 11.37 -12.09
CA ALA A 10 -6.89 10.44 -13.21
C ALA A 10 -5.57 9.64 -13.20
N LEU A 11 -4.44 10.28 -12.89
CA LEU A 11 -3.15 9.62 -12.74
C LEU A 11 -3.16 8.60 -11.60
N LEU A 12 -3.70 8.97 -10.42
CA LEU A 12 -3.81 8.08 -9.26
C LEU A 12 -4.70 6.87 -9.55
N GLU A 13 -5.80 7.04 -10.28
CA GLU A 13 -6.67 5.94 -10.70
C GLU A 13 -5.92 4.95 -11.59
N ARG A 14 -5.14 5.44 -12.57
CA ARG A 14 -4.35 4.59 -13.47
C ARG A 14 -3.24 3.85 -12.73
N LEU A 15 -2.54 4.54 -11.81
CA LEU A 15 -1.48 3.94 -11.00
C LEU A 15 -2.01 2.80 -10.10
N GLN A 16 -3.24 2.92 -9.59
CA GLN A 16 -3.84 1.91 -8.72
C GLN A 16 -4.37 0.70 -9.48
N ALA A 17 -5.01 0.91 -10.63
CA ALA A 17 -5.71 -0.16 -11.34
C ALA A 17 -4.86 -0.85 -12.42
N ASN A 18 -4.07 -0.08 -13.18
CA ASN A 18 -3.45 -0.55 -14.42
C ASN A 18 -2.09 0.10 -14.66
N PHE A 19 -1.13 -0.13 -13.76
CA PHE A 19 0.24 0.33 -13.96
C PHE A 19 0.85 -0.37 -15.20
N PRO A 20 1.29 0.35 -16.25
CA PRO A 20 1.77 -0.27 -17.47
C PRO A 20 3.08 -1.05 -17.25
N LEU A 21 3.14 -2.30 -17.69
CA LEU A 21 4.36 -3.11 -17.66
C LEU A 21 5.10 -2.99 -19.00
N THR A 22 5.68 -1.82 -19.24
CA THR A 22 6.44 -1.50 -20.46
C THR A 22 7.80 -0.89 -20.07
N PRO A 23 8.78 -0.81 -21.00
CA PRO A 23 10.08 -0.19 -20.70
C PRO A 23 10.00 1.28 -20.25
N ARG A 24 8.95 2.02 -20.65
CA ARG A 24 8.71 3.42 -20.26
C ARG A 24 7.27 3.60 -19.75
N PRO A 25 6.99 3.15 -18.52
CA PRO A 25 5.62 3.09 -18.01
C PRO A 25 5.02 4.48 -17.76
N PHE A 26 5.83 5.45 -17.33
CA PHE A 26 5.37 6.81 -17.10
C PHE A 26 5.10 7.56 -18.42
N ALA A 27 5.88 7.30 -19.48
CA ALA A 27 5.53 7.75 -20.82
C ALA A 27 4.22 7.15 -21.33
N ALA A 28 3.95 5.87 -21.05
CA ALA A 28 2.69 5.23 -21.42
C ALA A 28 1.50 5.84 -20.67
N LEU A 29 1.66 6.12 -19.38
CA LEU A 29 0.67 6.86 -18.59
C LEU A 29 0.44 8.26 -19.15
N GLY A 30 1.51 8.98 -19.49
CA GLY A 30 1.45 10.32 -20.07
C GLY A 30 0.64 10.35 -21.36
N ARG A 31 0.92 9.44 -22.30
CA ARG A 31 0.12 9.30 -23.54
C ARG A 31 -1.37 9.08 -23.26
N SER A 32 -1.73 8.33 -22.22
CA SER A 32 -3.14 8.09 -21.88
C SER A 32 -3.86 9.28 -21.24
N LEU A 33 -3.10 10.27 -20.75
CA LEU A 33 -3.58 11.45 -20.03
C LEU A 33 -3.27 12.76 -20.77
N ASP A 34 -2.77 12.68 -22.01
CA ASP A 34 -2.29 13.82 -22.80
C ASP A 34 -1.22 14.66 -22.07
N LEU A 35 -0.22 13.96 -21.52
CA LEU A 35 0.92 14.55 -20.80
C LEU A 35 2.25 14.03 -21.33
N GLU A 36 3.28 14.86 -21.22
CA GLU A 36 4.66 14.43 -21.37
C GLU A 36 5.10 13.55 -20.19
N GLU A 37 6.05 12.65 -20.42
CA GLU A 37 6.54 11.76 -19.34
C GLU A 37 7.13 12.56 -18.16
N ALA A 38 7.79 13.68 -18.45
CA ALA A 38 8.38 14.55 -17.44
C ALA A 38 7.32 15.11 -16.48
N ASP A 39 6.15 15.49 -17.00
CA ASP A 39 5.04 16.01 -16.19
C ASP A 39 4.42 14.93 -15.31
N VAL A 40 4.27 13.72 -15.85
CA VAL A 40 3.80 12.56 -15.07
C VAL A 40 4.76 12.26 -13.92
N LEU A 41 6.07 12.20 -14.20
CA LEU A 41 7.08 11.96 -13.17
C LEU A 41 7.11 13.05 -12.11
N ALA A 42 7.00 14.32 -12.51
CA ALA A 42 6.94 15.45 -11.57
C ALA A 42 5.72 15.36 -10.66
N ARG A 43 4.54 15.05 -11.23
CA ARG A 43 3.30 14.84 -10.45
C ARG A 43 3.43 13.65 -9.50
N VAL A 44 3.94 12.50 -9.95
CA VAL A 44 4.15 11.33 -9.08
C VAL A 44 5.08 11.65 -7.92
N ARG A 45 6.21 12.33 -8.16
CA ARG A 45 7.16 12.73 -7.11
C ARG A 45 6.50 13.64 -6.07
N ARG A 46 5.82 14.69 -6.51
CA ARG A 46 5.09 15.61 -5.63
C ARG A 46 4.03 14.88 -4.79
N LEU A 47 3.29 13.94 -5.39
CA LEU A 47 2.27 13.17 -4.68
C LEU A 47 2.87 12.16 -3.69
N LYS A 48 4.07 11.64 -3.96
CA LYS A 48 4.83 10.82 -3.00
C LYS A 48 5.36 11.66 -1.83
N GLU A 49 5.95 12.82 -2.11
CA GLU A 49 6.44 13.75 -1.08
C GLU A 49 5.32 14.23 -0.14
N ALA A 50 4.11 14.41 -0.69
CA ALA A 50 2.92 14.73 0.07
C ALA A 50 2.29 13.53 0.83
N ASN A 51 2.91 12.34 0.79
CA ASN A 51 2.39 11.09 1.35
C ASN A 51 1.00 10.66 0.82
N ILE A 52 0.57 11.19 -0.32
CA ILE A 52 -0.65 10.74 -1.01
C ILE A 52 -0.39 9.38 -1.67
N ILE A 53 0.75 9.25 -2.36
CA ILE A 53 1.26 7.95 -2.81
C ILE A 53 2.25 7.44 -1.76
N ARG A 54 1.85 6.42 -0.98
CA ARG A 54 2.75 5.82 0.02
C ARG A 54 3.89 5.05 -0.63
N GLN A 55 3.57 4.24 -1.64
CA GLN A 55 4.54 3.41 -2.35
C GLN A 55 4.03 3.02 -3.74
N ILE A 56 4.96 2.71 -4.63
CA ILE A 56 4.71 2.06 -5.93
C ILE A 56 5.59 0.82 -5.92
N SER A 57 4.97 -0.34 -5.81
CA SER A 57 5.67 -1.62 -5.64
C SER A 57 4.90 -2.75 -6.33
N ALA A 58 5.58 -3.87 -6.57
CA ALA A 58 4.90 -5.11 -6.90
C ALA A 58 4.01 -5.54 -5.71
N ILE A 59 2.88 -6.17 -6.02
CA ILE A 59 2.05 -6.89 -5.06
C ILE A 59 2.20 -8.38 -5.40
N PHE A 60 2.61 -9.16 -4.42
CA PHE A 60 2.79 -10.60 -4.59
C PHE A 60 1.60 -11.36 -4.04
N ASP A 61 1.09 -12.32 -4.80
CA ASP A 61 0.19 -13.33 -4.24
C ASP A 61 1.02 -14.28 -3.37
N THR A 62 0.88 -14.15 -2.05
CA THR A 62 1.64 -14.92 -1.08
C THR A 62 1.39 -16.43 -1.20
N ARG A 63 0.20 -16.85 -1.67
CA ARG A 63 -0.13 -18.27 -1.88
C ARG A 63 0.66 -18.86 -3.03
N CYS A 64 0.84 -18.10 -4.12
CA CYS A 64 1.69 -18.51 -5.25
C CYS A 64 3.17 -18.65 -4.84
N LEU A 65 3.58 -17.96 -3.79
CA LEU A 65 4.92 -18.07 -3.20
C LEU A 65 5.03 -19.20 -2.15
N GLY A 66 3.98 -19.99 -1.94
CA GLY A 66 3.96 -21.10 -0.99
C GLY A 66 3.72 -20.70 0.46
N TYR A 67 3.41 -19.43 0.75
CA TYR A 67 3.07 -19.00 2.09
C TYR A 67 1.64 -19.42 2.45
N GLN A 68 1.47 -19.81 3.71
CA GLN A 68 0.17 -20.00 4.33
C GLN A 68 -0.07 -18.86 5.31
N SER A 69 -1.30 -18.36 5.35
CA SER A 69 -1.73 -17.34 6.30
C SER A 69 -2.93 -17.83 7.08
N THR A 70 -3.05 -17.40 8.32
CA THR A 70 -4.18 -17.72 9.18
C THR A 70 -4.53 -16.51 10.02
N LEU A 71 -5.81 -16.41 10.42
CA LEU A 71 -6.27 -15.47 11.42
C LEU A 71 -6.42 -16.24 12.73
N VAL A 72 -5.69 -15.79 13.76
CA VAL A 72 -5.75 -16.39 15.11
C VAL A 72 -6.38 -15.38 16.05
N VAL A 73 -7.22 -15.88 16.95
CA VAL A 73 -7.83 -15.09 18.01
C VAL A 73 -7.45 -15.71 19.34
N PHE A 74 -6.94 -14.87 20.25
CA PHE A 74 -6.66 -15.26 21.63
C PHE A 74 -7.66 -14.58 22.55
N HIS A 75 -8.14 -15.33 23.54
CA HIS A 75 -8.78 -14.74 24.70
C HIS A 75 -7.70 -14.48 25.75
N VAL A 76 -7.40 -13.21 26.02
CA VAL A 76 -6.31 -12.78 26.91
C VAL A 76 -6.92 -11.95 28.03
N ALA A 77 -6.52 -12.23 29.27
CA ALA A 77 -6.92 -11.39 30.40
C ALA A 77 -6.26 -10.00 30.27
N ASP A 78 -6.99 -8.93 30.62
CA ASP A 78 -6.52 -7.54 30.46
C ASP A 78 -5.12 -7.30 31.06
N ALA A 79 -4.85 -7.89 32.22
CA ALA A 79 -3.56 -7.76 32.91
C ALA A 79 -2.36 -8.37 32.15
N ALA A 80 -2.61 -9.28 31.20
CA ALA A 80 -1.58 -9.95 30.40
C ALA A 80 -1.58 -9.49 28.93
N LEU A 81 -2.44 -8.53 28.55
CA LEU A 81 -2.65 -8.13 27.16
C LEU A 81 -1.35 -7.61 26.51
N GLU A 82 -0.62 -6.75 27.23
CA GLU A 82 0.58 -6.10 26.71
C GLU A 82 1.73 -7.11 26.51
N ASP A 83 1.98 -7.95 27.51
CA ASP A 83 3.00 -9.01 27.45
C ASP A 83 2.74 -10.01 26.31
N VAL A 84 1.48 -10.47 26.16
CA VAL A 84 1.09 -11.38 25.09
C VAL A 84 1.20 -10.69 23.73
N ALA A 85 0.80 -9.41 23.63
CA ALA A 85 0.90 -8.66 22.38
C ALA A 85 2.35 -8.47 21.95
N GLU A 86 3.27 -8.20 22.86
CA GLU A 86 4.70 -8.07 22.57
C GLU A 86 5.28 -9.39 22.04
N GLN A 87 5.02 -10.50 22.74
CA GLN A 87 5.49 -11.83 22.33
C GLN A 87 4.97 -12.23 20.95
N VAL A 88 3.68 -12.01 20.69
CA VAL A 88 3.08 -12.33 19.38
C VAL A 88 3.68 -11.43 18.28
N SER A 89 3.83 -10.13 18.54
CA SER A 89 4.35 -9.18 17.54
C SER A 89 5.84 -9.38 17.24
N ALA A 90 6.59 -10.05 18.12
CA ALA A 90 7.99 -10.40 17.88
C ALA A 90 8.16 -11.48 16.80
N HIS A 91 7.12 -12.24 16.47
CA HIS A 91 7.22 -13.27 15.44
C HIS A 91 7.23 -12.64 14.03
N PRO A 92 8.23 -12.93 13.17
CA PRO A 92 8.40 -12.26 11.87
C PRO A 92 7.25 -12.50 10.87
N GLY A 93 6.48 -13.58 11.06
CA GLY A 93 5.28 -13.87 10.27
C GLY A 93 4.02 -13.13 10.72
N VAL A 94 4.04 -12.43 11.85
CA VAL A 94 2.89 -11.64 12.34
C VAL A 94 2.94 -10.28 11.67
N SER A 95 2.08 -10.08 10.68
CA SER A 95 1.98 -8.80 9.97
C SER A 95 1.13 -7.76 10.72
N HIS A 96 0.15 -8.23 11.49
CA HIS A 96 -0.80 -7.38 12.21
C HIS A 96 -1.19 -8.07 13.52
N ASN A 97 -1.24 -7.30 14.60
CA ASN A 97 -1.71 -7.73 15.90
C ASN A 97 -2.55 -6.60 16.52
N TYR A 98 -3.75 -6.91 16.99
CA TYR A 98 -4.68 -5.89 17.48
C TYR A 98 -5.42 -6.37 18.73
N ALA A 99 -5.43 -5.53 19.76
CA ALA A 99 -6.45 -5.62 20.80
C ALA A 99 -7.81 -5.22 20.22
N ARG A 100 -8.82 -6.04 20.48
CA ARG A 100 -10.21 -5.79 20.09
C ARG A 100 -11.08 -5.98 21.34
N PRO A 101 -11.89 -4.99 21.74
CA PRO A 101 -12.79 -5.16 22.88
C PRO A 101 -13.83 -6.24 22.56
N HIS A 102 -14.09 -7.11 23.53
CA HIS A 102 -15.23 -8.02 23.46
C HIS A 102 -16.50 -7.22 23.74
N HIS A 103 -17.45 -7.25 22.81
CA HIS A 103 -18.81 -6.76 23.02
C HIS A 103 -19.68 -7.84 23.63
#